data_AF-A0A1X7TAG9-F1
#
_entry.id   AF-A0A1X7TAG9-F1
#
_cell.length_a   1.000
_cell.length_b   1.000
_cell.length_c   1.000
_cell.angle_alpha   90.00
_cell.angle_beta   90.00
_cell.angle_gamma   90.00
#
_symmetry.space_group_name_H-M   'P 1'
#
loop_
_entity.id
_entity.type
_entity.pdbx_description
1 polymer ?
#
loop_
_entity_poly.entity_id
_entity_poly.type
_entity_poly.pdbx_seq_one_letter_code
_entity_poly.pdbx_strand_id
1 'polypeptide(L)'
;MADNPELVNVKNLVSEAIEGEKDSLKRLSEEIWSNPELNYEEETAHKVLTDYLESKGFRVDRKYCDIKTAFRARYARVSIGMRLKGIV
;
A
#
# COMPACT_ATOMS: atom_id res chain seq x y z
N MET A 1 -0.82 1.62 36.15
CA MET A 1 -1.79 1.34 35.07
C MET A 1 -1.26 0.15 34.28
N ALA A 2 -1.97 -0.97 34.26
CA ALA A 2 -1.64 -2.07 33.36
C ALA A 2 -2.17 -1.71 31.96
N ASP A 3 -1.34 -1.89 30.93
CA ASP A 3 -1.77 -1.70 29.55
C ASP A 3 -2.87 -2.71 29.18
N ASN A 4 -3.87 -2.26 28.43
CA ASN A 4 -4.97 -3.10 27.99
C ASN A 4 -4.43 -4.27 27.13
N PRO A 5 -4.62 -5.54 27.54
CA PRO A 5 -4.03 -6.70 26.88
C PRO A 5 -4.45 -6.85 25.41
N GLU A 6 -5.65 -6.42 25.03
CA GLU A 6 -6.07 -6.44 23.62
C GLU A 6 -5.26 -5.46 22.77
N LEU A 7 -5.00 -4.26 23.30
CA LEU A 7 -4.20 -3.25 22.59
C LEU A 7 -2.75 -3.71 22.42
N VAL A 8 -2.20 -4.41 23.42
CA VAL A 8 -0.86 -4.99 23.33
C VAL A 8 -0.80 -6.03 22.21
N ASN A 9 -1.80 -6.89 22.09
CA ASN A 9 -1.85 -7.90 21.02
C ASN A 9 -1.93 -7.26 19.62
N VAL A 10 -2.81 -6.27 19.44
CA VAL A 10 -2.92 -5.55 18.16
C VAL A 10 -1.61 -4.83 17.80
N LYS A 11 -0.94 -4.21 18.77
CA LYS A 11 0.37 -3.58 18.56
C LYS A 11 1.43 -4.60 18.11
N ASN A 12 1.47 -5.77 18.73
CA ASN A 12 2.42 -6.82 18.35
C ASN A 12 2.17 -7.31 16.93
N LEU A 13 0.90 -7.57 16.57
CA LEU A 13 0.52 -7.98 15.21
C LEU A 13 0.97 -6.94 14.16
N VAL A 14 0.76 -5.65 14.43
CA VAL A 14 1.19 -4.57 13.54
C VAL A 14 2.71 -4.50 13.45
N SER A 15 3.41 -4.59 14.58
CA SER A 15 4.89 -4.59 14.60
C SER A 15 5.48 -5.76 13.82
N GLU A 16 4.92 -6.96 13.95
CA GLU A 16 5.35 -8.13 13.19
C GLU A 16 5.11 -7.95 11.68
N ALA A 17 3.96 -7.41 11.29
CA ALA A 17 3.65 -7.10 9.90
C ALA A 17 4.62 -6.06 9.31
N ILE A 18 4.97 -5.02 10.08
CA ILE A 18 5.95 -4.01 9.66
C ILE A 18 7.36 -4.61 9.55
N GLU A 19 7.79 -5.41 10.52
CA GLU A 19 9.11 -6.04 10.50
C GLU A 19 9.25 -6.99 9.32
N GLY A 20 8.19 -7.73 8.96
CA GLY A 20 8.16 -8.58 7.77
C GLY A 20 8.30 -7.83 6.45
N GLU A 21 7.94 -6.54 6.41
CA GLU A 21 8.02 -5.69 5.21
C GLU A 21 9.26 -4.78 5.18
N LYS A 22 10.04 -4.75 6.26
CA LYS A 22 11.15 -3.82 6.48
C LYS A 22 12.14 -3.76 5.33
N ASP A 23 12.64 -4.90 4.85
CA ASP A 23 13.62 -4.93 3.77
C ASP A 23 13.05 -4.43 2.45
N SER A 24 11.78 -4.75 2.17
CA SER A 24 11.10 -4.30 0.96
C SER A 24 10.86 -2.79 0.98
N LEU A 25 10.39 -2.25 2.11
CA LEU A 25 10.19 -0.82 2.30
C LEU A 25 11.51 -0.05 2.30
N LYS A 26 12.59 -0.63 2.85
CA LYS A 26 13.92 -0.04 2.82
C LYS A 26 14.43 0.07 1.37
N ARG A 27 14.35 -1.01 0.59
CA ARG A 27 14.75 -1.01 -0.82
C ARG A 27 13.95 0.00 -1.63
N LEU A 28 12.63 0.05 -1.42
CA LEU A 28 11.74 1.03 -2.04
C LEU A 28 12.20 2.47 -1.76
N SER A 29 12.52 2.77 -0.50
CA SER A 29 13.02 4.08 -0.08
C SER A 29 14.39 4.42 -0.71
N GLU A 30 15.33 3.46 -0.71
CA GLU A 30 16.65 3.63 -1.29
C GLU A 30 16.59 3.85 -2.81
N GLU A 31 15.69 3.18 -3.50
CA GLU A 31 15.49 3.32 -4.94
C GLU A 31 14.92 4.70 -5.30
N ILE A 32 13.93 5.19 -4.55
CA ILE A 32 13.40 6.55 -4.73
C ILE A 32 14.49 7.58 -4.41
N TRP A 33 15.23 7.39 -3.32
CA TRP A 33 16.27 8.33 -2.90
C TRP A 33 17.45 8.41 -3.87
N SER A 34 17.83 7.28 -4.46
CA SER A 34 18.97 7.19 -5.40
C SER A 34 18.63 7.72 -6.79
N ASN A 35 17.35 7.99 -7.09
CA ASN A 35 16.87 8.52 -8.36
C ASN A 35 16.08 9.82 -8.12
N PRO A 36 16.74 10.92 -7.74
CA PRO A 36 16.06 12.19 -7.52
C PRO A 36 15.51 12.74 -8.85
N GLU A 37 14.22 13.07 -8.85
CA GLU A 37 13.49 13.59 -10.02
C GLU A 37 12.89 14.97 -9.71
N LEU A 38 12.58 15.72 -10.77
CA LEU A 38 11.95 17.03 -10.66
C LEU A 38 10.45 16.91 -10.41
N ASN A 39 9.87 17.96 -9.85
CA ASN A 39 8.42 18.04 -9.62
C ASN A 39 7.65 17.85 -10.94
N TYR A 40 6.67 16.94 -10.95
CA TYR A 40 5.86 16.52 -12.11
C TYR A 40 6.60 15.69 -13.17
N GLU A 41 7.86 15.32 -12.92
CA GLU A 41 8.67 14.47 -13.79
C GLU A 41 9.14 13.20 -13.06
N GLU A 42 8.52 12.86 -11.93
CA GLU A 42 8.86 11.70 -11.11
C GLU A 42 8.38 10.36 -11.70
N GLU A 43 8.81 10.04 -12.93
CA GLU A 43 8.42 8.81 -13.62
C GLU A 43 8.97 7.56 -12.92
N THR A 44 10.19 7.63 -12.37
CA THR A 44 10.83 6.53 -11.63
C THR A 44 10.13 6.33 -10.29
N ALA A 45 9.97 7.38 -9.48
CA ALA A 45 9.31 7.26 -8.19
C ALA A 45 7.85 6.81 -8.33
N HIS A 46 7.13 7.36 -9.32
CA HIS A 46 5.77 6.94 -9.65
C HIS A 46 5.71 5.45 -9.96
N LYS A 47 6.57 4.97 -10.86
CA LYS A 47 6.61 3.56 -11.26
C LYS A 47 6.93 2.65 -10.07
N VAL A 48 7.99 2.97 -9.33
CA VAL A 48 8.47 2.18 -8.19
C VAL A 48 7.39 2.02 -7.12
N LEU A 49 6.69 3.11 -6.76
CA LEU A 49 5.60 3.07 -5.78
C LEU A 49 4.38 2.29 -6.29
N THR A 50 3.98 2.53 -7.53
CA THR A 50 2.78 1.90 -8.10
C THR A 50 2.98 0.41 -8.32
N ASP A 51 4.15 -0.02 -8.81
CA ASP A 51 4.54 -1.42 -8.95
C ASP A 51 4.55 -2.12 -7.58
N TYR A 52 5.14 -1.49 -6.55
CA TYR A 52 5.16 -2.05 -5.20
C TYR A 52 3.75 -2.25 -4.64
N LEU A 53 2.88 -1.25 -4.74
CA LEU A 53 1.52 -1.33 -4.22
C LEU A 53 0.67 -2.38 -4.95
N GLU A 54 0.79 -2.47 -6.28
CA GLU A 54 0.14 -3.53 -7.06
C GLU A 54 0.62 -4.93 -6.63
N SER A 55 1.93 -5.10 -6.37
CA SER A 55 2.47 -6.36 -5.87
C SER A 55 1.91 -6.78 -4.50
N LYS A 56 1.46 -5.80 -3.69
CA LYS A 56 0.81 -6.00 -2.39
C LYS A 56 -0.71 -6.19 -2.49
N GLY A 57 -1.24 -6.31 -3.70
CA GLY A 57 -2.67 -6.57 -3.95
C GLY A 57 -3.55 -5.32 -3.90
N PHE A 58 -2.95 -4.11 -3.93
CA PHE A 58 -3.73 -2.89 -4.09
C PHE A 58 -4.21 -2.76 -5.53
N ARG A 59 -5.41 -2.20 -5.70
CA ARG A 59 -5.87 -1.69 -7.00
C ARG A 59 -5.35 -0.28 -7.16
N VAL A 60 -4.40 -0.08 -8.07
CA VAL A 60 -3.77 1.22 -8.31
C VAL A 60 -4.31 1.82 -9.59
N ASP A 61 -4.85 3.04 -9.51
CA ASP A 61 -5.09 3.87 -10.67
C ASP A 61 -3.86 4.76 -10.86
N ARG A 62 -3.06 4.46 -11.87
CA ARG A 62 -1.91 5.29 -12.28
C ARG A 62 -2.39 6.51 -13.08
N LYS A 63 -1.57 7.56 -13.16
CA LYS A 63 -1.87 8.80 -13.90
C LYS A 63 -3.20 9.44 -13.49
N TYR A 64 -3.43 9.53 -12.18
CA TYR A 64 -4.72 9.92 -11.61
C TYR A 64 -4.99 11.43 -11.83
N CYS A 65 -6.24 11.79 -12.17
CA CYS A 65 -6.66 13.17 -12.43
C CYS A 65 -5.80 13.90 -13.48
N ASP A 66 -5.42 13.22 -14.57
CA ASP A 66 -4.60 13.76 -15.67
C ASP A 66 -3.18 14.22 -15.27
N ILE A 67 -2.74 13.89 -14.05
CA ILE A 67 -1.37 14.14 -13.59
C ILE A 67 -0.57 12.84 -13.78
N LYS A 68 0.45 12.88 -14.65
CA LYS A 68 1.25 11.70 -15.01
C LYS A 68 1.88 10.99 -13.80
N THR A 69 2.33 11.76 -12.82
CA THR A 69 3.03 11.24 -11.64
C THR A 69 2.10 10.95 -10.46
N ALA A 70 0.82 11.33 -10.54
CA ALA A 70 -0.15 11.04 -9.49
C ALA A 70 -0.71 9.61 -9.61
N PHE A 71 -0.98 8.97 -8.47
CA PHE A 71 -1.66 7.67 -8.42
C PHE A 71 -2.64 7.57 -7.25
N ARG A 72 -3.62 6.67 -7.38
CA ARG A 72 -4.58 6.33 -6.32
C ARG A 72 -4.54 4.84 -6.04
N ALA A 73 -4.12 4.43 -4.86
CA ALA A 73 -4.15 3.03 -4.43
C ALA A 73 -5.37 2.74 -3.54
N ARG A 74 -6.10 1.66 -3.86
CA ARG A 74 -7.22 1.17 -3.07
C ARG A 74 -6.97 -0.24 -2.60
N TYR A 75 -7.18 -0.48 -1.31
CA TYR A 75 -7.23 -1.80 -0.74
C TYR A 75 -8.69 -2.19 -0.47
N ALA A 76 -9.11 -3.35 -0.94
CA ALA A 76 -10.44 -3.89 -0.66
C ALA A 76 -10.29 -5.34 -0.19
N ARG A 77 -10.72 -5.61 1.04
CA ARG A 77 -10.87 -6.98 1.52
C ARG A 77 -12.20 -7.50 1.02
N VAL A 78 -12.18 -8.51 0.15
CA VAL A 78 -13.41 -9.21 -0.23
C VAL A 78 -13.87 -10.00 0.99
N SER A 79 -14.81 -9.45 1.75
CA SER A 79 -15.64 -10.26 2.63
C SER A 79 -16.56 -11.09 1.73
N ILE A 80 -16.42 -12.43 1.77
CA ILE A 80 -17.37 -13.35 1.14
C ILE A 80 -18.66 -13.29 1.97
N GLY A 81 -19.40 -12.20 1.81
CA GLY A 81 -20.71 -11.97 2.38
C GLY A 81 -21.73 -12.03 1.26
N MET A 82 -22.30 -13.22 1.07
CA MET A 82 -23.61 -13.48 0.45
C MET A 82 -24.13 -12.44 -0.55
N ARG A 83 -23.88 -12.66 -1.85
CA ARG A 83 -24.79 -12.14 -2.88
C ARG A 83 -25.91 -13.17 -3.07
N LEU A 84 -26.98 -13.05 -2.29
CA LEU A 84 -28.25 -13.70 -2.61
C LEU A 84 -28.69 -13.13 -3.96
N LYS A 85 -28.44 -13.88 -5.05
CA LYS A 85 -29.13 -13.63 -6.31
C LYS A 85 -30.61 -13.81 -6.03
N GLY A 86 -31.41 -12.81 -6.39
CA GLY A 86 -32.85 -12.84 -6.27
C GLY A 86 -33.39 -14.17 -6.79
N ILE A 87 -34.07 -14.88 -5.90
CA ILE A 87 -35.04 -15.91 -6.24
C ILE A 87 -36.10 -15.19 -7.08
N VAL A 88 -36.14 -15.53 -8.37
CA VAL A 88 -37.36 -15.42 -9.17
C VAL A 88 -38.29 -16.57 -8.81
#